data_AF-A0A1G2CQH0-F1
#
_entry.id   AF-A0A1G2CQH0-F1
#
_cell.length_a   1.000
_cell.length_b   1.000
_cell.length_c   1.000
_cell.angle_alpha   90.00
_cell.angle_beta   90.00
_cell.angle_gamma   90.00
#
_symmetry.space_group_name_H-M   'P 1'
#
loop_
_entity.id
_entity.type
_entity.pdbx_description
1 polymer ?
#
loop_
_entity_poly.entity_id
_entity_poly.type
_entity_poly.pdbx_seq_one_letter_code
_entity_poly.pdbx_strand_id
1 'polypeptide(L)'
;MKIGRRISLDILAHTNVGFGKTSHGLEAVRFYREGLLKELESYCLNDVKVTKEVYDLARRQKYLLVPDRITGNNEKVELDFYEGEMIMKQSLF
;
A
#
# COMPACT_ATOMS: atom_id res chain seq x y z
N MET A 1 -14.65 14.95 -3.96
CA MET A 1 -15.10 13.85 -3.09
C MET A 1 -13.99 13.55 -2.09
N LYS A 2 -14.23 13.68 -0.78
CA LYS A 2 -13.20 13.40 0.24
C LYS A 2 -13.46 12.01 0.81
N ILE A 3 -12.59 11.04 0.51
CA ILE A 3 -12.58 9.76 1.21
C ILE A 3 -12.00 10.04 2.61
N GLY A 4 -12.88 10.35 3.56
CA GLY A 4 -12.52 10.67 4.94
C GLY A 4 -12.36 9.45 5.85
N ARG A 5 -12.28 8.23 5.28
CA ARG A 5 -12.23 6.98 6.04
C ARG A 5 -10.98 6.18 5.71
N ARG A 6 -10.55 5.34 6.66
CA ARG A 6 -9.48 4.38 6.44
C ARG A 6 -9.92 3.30 5.44
N ILE A 7 -9.12 3.10 4.41
CA ILE A 7 -9.22 1.95 3.50
C ILE A 7 -8.11 0.96 3.88
N SER A 8 -8.40 -0.34 3.94
CA SER A 8 -7.34 -1.32 4.18
C SER A 8 -6.48 -1.47 2.91
N LEU A 9 -5.16 -1.61 3.10
CA LEU A 9 -4.24 -1.84 1.99
C LEU A 9 -4.59 -3.14 1.25
N ASP A 10 -5.06 -4.17 1.96
CA ASP A 10 -5.48 -5.44 1.38
C ASP A 10 -6.61 -5.28 0.35
N ILE A 11 -7.70 -4.62 0.74
CA ILE A 11 -8.84 -4.36 -0.14
C ILE A 11 -8.41 -3.49 -1.33
N LEU A 12 -7.63 -2.43 -1.07
CA LEU A 12 -7.15 -1.54 -2.12
C LEU A 12 -6.28 -2.29 -3.14
N ALA A 13 -5.41 -3.18 -2.67
CA ALA A 13 -4.56 -3.98 -3.53
C ALA A 13 -5.35 -5.00 -4.35
N HIS A 14 -6.28 -5.74 -3.73
CA HIS A 14 -7.17 -6.64 -4.45
C HIS A 14 -7.96 -5.94 -5.57
N THR A 15 -8.50 -4.74 -5.29
CA THR A 15 -9.26 -3.97 -6.28
C THR A 15 -8.40 -3.49 -7.46
N ASN A 16 -7.11 -3.21 -7.26
CA ASN A 16 -6.29 -2.51 -8.27
C ASN A 16 -5.21 -3.38 -8.92
N VAL A 17 -4.57 -4.29 -8.19
CA VAL A 17 -3.48 -5.14 -8.68
C VAL A 17 -3.81 -6.63 -8.66
N GLY A 18 -5.00 -7.02 -8.20
CA GLY A 18 -5.53 -8.38 -8.27
C GLY A 18 -5.02 -9.34 -7.19
N PHE A 19 -4.12 -8.89 -6.32
CA PHE A 19 -3.65 -9.62 -5.14
C PHE A 19 -3.57 -8.67 -3.94
N GLY A 20 -3.66 -9.24 -2.75
CA GLY A 20 -3.65 -8.51 -1.50
C GLY A 20 -2.49 -8.92 -0.59
N LYS A 21 -2.65 -8.60 0.68
CA LYS A 21 -1.79 -9.12 1.73
C LYS A 21 -2.08 -10.60 1.91
N THR A 22 -1.05 -11.36 2.23
CA THR A 22 -1.25 -12.78 2.62
C THR A 22 -1.56 -12.94 4.11
N SER A 23 -1.51 -11.85 4.87
CA SER A 23 -1.41 -11.87 6.32
C SER A 23 -2.34 -10.86 7.00
N HIS A 24 -2.72 -11.16 8.25
CA HIS A 24 -3.66 -10.33 9.02
C HIS A 24 -2.93 -9.36 9.96
N GLY A 25 -3.55 -8.21 10.27
CA GLY A 25 -2.92 -7.11 10.99
C GLY A 25 -2.40 -7.40 12.40
N LEU A 26 -2.74 -8.56 12.99
CA LEU A 26 -2.28 -8.99 14.32
C LEU A 26 -1.12 -9.98 14.28
N GLU A 27 -0.71 -10.46 13.09
CA GLU A 27 0.29 -11.52 12.98
C GLU A 27 1.70 -11.06 13.33
N ALA A 28 2.07 -9.80 13.01
CA ALA A 28 3.37 -9.27 13.38
C ALA A 28 3.64 -9.33 14.89
N VAL A 29 2.64 -8.95 15.69
CA VAL A 29 2.74 -8.98 17.16
C VAL A 29 2.83 -10.43 17.67
N ARG A 30 2.08 -11.36 17.07
CA ARG A 30 2.14 -12.79 17.41
C ARG A 30 3.52 -13.35 17.10
N PHE A 31 4.01 -13.19 15.86
CA PHE A 31 5.32 -13.70 15.44
C PHE A 31 6.45 -13.15 16.29
N TYR A 32 6.42 -11.86 16.63
CA TYR A 32 7.41 -11.28 17.51
C TYR A 32 7.39 -11.91 18.92
N ARG A 33 6.20 -12.09 19.51
CA ARG A 33 6.04 -12.71 20.83
C ARG A 33 6.47 -14.18 20.85
N GLU A 34 6.28 -14.89 19.74
CA GLU A 34 6.63 -16.31 19.58
C GLU A 34 8.08 -16.53 19.12
N GLY A 35 8.85 -15.46 18.86
CA GLY A 35 10.24 -15.56 18.39
C GLY A 35 10.37 -16.00 16.91
N LEU A 36 9.27 -15.96 16.15
CA LEU A 36 9.18 -16.33 14.74
C LEU A 36 9.64 -15.17 13.83
N LEU A 37 10.95 -14.87 13.89
CA LEU A 37 11.51 -13.69 13.22
C LEU A 37 11.50 -13.77 11.69
N LYS A 38 11.62 -14.97 11.11
CA LYS A 38 11.58 -15.14 9.65
C LYS A 38 10.19 -14.87 9.09
N GLU A 39 9.16 -15.30 9.81
CA GLU A 39 7.77 -15.06 9.51
C GLU A 39 7.42 -13.58 9.65
N LEU A 40 7.96 -12.92 10.69
CA LEU A 40 7.84 -11.48 10.87
C LEU A 40 8.52 -10.68 9.74
N GLU A 41 9.72 -11.08 9.32
CA GLU A 41 10.41 -10.48 8.18
C GLU A 41 9.59 -10.64 6.90
N SER A 42 9.13 -11.86 6.61
CA SER A 42 8.30 -12.18 5.45
C SER A 42 6.99 -11.36 5.44
N TYR A 43 6.36 -11.21 6.61
CA TYR A 43 5.18 -10.37 6.82
C TYR A 43 5.45 -8.91 6.40
N CYS A 44 6.52 -8.31 6.94
CA CYS A 44 6.89 -6.93 6.65
C CYS A 44 7.24 -6.73 5.17
N LEU A 45 7.99 -7.66 4.57
CA LEU A 45 8.37 -7.59 3.16
C LEU A 45 7.15 -7.72 2.22
N ASN A 46 6.18 -8.55 2.56
CA ASN A 46 4.93 -8.66 1.81
C ASN A 46 4.18 -7.32 1.79
N ASP A 47 4.04 -6.67 2.94
CA ASP A 47 3.39 -5.36 3.06
C ASP A 47 4.08 -4.28 2.20
N VAL A 48 5.42 -4.26 2.19
CA VAL A 48 6.21 -3.34 1.34
C VAL A 48 6.00 -3.64 -0.14
N LYS A 49 6.02 -4.92 -0.53
CA LYS A 49 5.80 -5.34 -1.92
C LYS A 49 4.42 -4.93 -2.41
N VAL A 50 3.37 -5.23 -1.64
CA VAL A 50 1.99 -4.85 -1.98
C VAL A 50 1.85 -3.33 -2.11
N THR A 51 2.43 -2.57 -1.16
CA THR A 51 2.42 -1.11 -1.19
C THR A 51 3.09 -0.56 -2.45
N LYS A 52 4.26 -1.10 -2.82
CA LYS A 52 5.00 -0.69 -4.02
C LYS A 52 4.18 -0.92 -5.28
N GLU A 53 3.54 -2.08 -5.42
CA GLU A 53 2.78 -2.41 -6.63
C GLU A 53 1.55 -1.51 -6.80
N VAL A 54 0.84 -1.23 -5.71
CA VAL A 54 -0.27 -0.26 -5.71
C VAL A 54 0.23 1.15 -6.05
N TYR A 55 1.34 1.57 -5.44
CA TYR A 55 1.94 2.88 -5.69
C TYR A 55 2.40 3.04 -7.15
N ASP A 56 3.12 2.06 -7.68
CA ASP A 56 3.64 2.10 -9.05
C ASP A 56 2.50 2.13 -10.07
N LEU A 57 1.43 1.37 -9.83
CA LEU A 57 0.22 1.45 -10.65
C LEU A 57 -0.40 2.85 -10.56
N ALA A 58 -0.64 3.36 -9.37
CA ALA A 58 -1.22 4.68 -9.15
C ALA A 58 -0.39 5.77 -9.83
N ARG A 59 0.95 5.70 -9.74
CA ARG A 59 1.86 6.62 -10.39
C ARG A 59 1.77 6.58 -11.91
N ARG A 60 1.60 5.38 -12.50
CA ARG A 60 1.45 5.20 -13.96
C ARG A 60 0.12 5.73 -14.48
N GLN A 61 -0.99 5.40 -13.81
CA GLN A 61 -2.34 5.70 -14.34
C GLN A 61 -2.99 6.95 -13.73
N LYS A 62 -2.38 7.53 -12.68
CA LYS A 62 -2.85 8.74 -11.97
C LYS A 62 -4.21 8.58 -11.27
N TYR A 63 -4.63 7.35 -11.00
CA TYR A 63 -5.81 7.06 -10.19
C TYR A 63 -5.71 5.71 -9.49
N LEU A 64 -6.56 5.51 -8.48
CA LEU A 64 -6.90 4.21 -7.91
C LEU A 64 -8.41 4.04 -7.88
N LEU A 65 -8.86 2.79 -7.97
CA LEU A 65 -10.23 2.40 -7.68
C LEU A 65 -10.36 2.12 -6.19
N VAL A 66 -11.26 2.83 -5.51
CA VAL A 66 -11.51 2.67 -4.08
C VAL A 66 -12.91 2.10 -3.89
N PRO A 67 -13.06 0.91 -3.29
CA PRO A 67 -14.38 0.33 -3.07
C PRO A 67 -15.14 1.11 -2.00
N ASP A 68 -16.40 1.38 -2.30
CA ASP A 68 -17.30 1.98 -1.35
C ASP A 68 -17.79 0.97 -0.31
N ARG A 69 -17.69 1.32 0.98
CA ARG A 69 -18.04 0.40 2.08
C ARG A 69 -19.53 0.10 2.13
N ILE A 70 -20.38 1.02 1.67
CA ILE A 70 -21.84 0.89 1.79
C ILE A 70 -22.40 0.22 0.54
N THR A 71 -21.99 0.70 -0.63
CA THR A 71 -22.54 0.26 -1.92
C THR A 71 -21.77 -0.89 -2.55
N GLY A 72 -20.51 -1.10 -2.17
CA GLY A 72 -19.61 -2.09 -2.79
C GLY A 72 -19.09 -1.67 -4.17
N ASN A 73 -19.49 -0.51 -4.69
CA ASN A 73 -19.06 -0.01 -5.99
C ASN A 73 -17.63 0.54 -5.92
N ASN A 74 -16.88 0.41 -7.01
CA ASN A 74 -15.55 1.00 -7.10
C ASN A 74 -15.63 2.46 -7.57
N GLU A 75 -15.13 3.38 -6.76
CA GLU A 75 -15.02 4.79 -7.09
C GLU A 75 -13.63 5.12 -7.62
N LYS A 76 -13.55 5.83 -8.75
CA LYS A 76 -12.27 6.31 -9.28
C LYS A 76 -11.80 7.53 -8.48
N VAL A 77 -10.60 7.44 -7.92
CA VAL A 77 -9.96 8.52 -7.17
C VAL A 77 -8.71 8.95 -7.91
N GLU A 78 -8.70 10.18 -8.40
CA GLU A 78 -7.54 10.74 -9.09
C GLU A 78 -6.47 11.15 -8.08
N LEU A 79 -5.21 10.93 -8.47
CA LEU A 79 -4.04 11.11 -7.62
C LEU A 79 -3.01 11.96 -8.35
N ASP A 80 -2.71 13.11 -7.75
CA ASP A 80 -1.63 13.98 -8.19
C ASP A 80 -0.34 13.58 -7.48
N PHE A 81 0.69 13.28 -8.28
CA PHE A 81 2.03 13.01 -7.79
C PHE A 81 2.89 14.23 -8.10
N TYR A 82 3.40 14.88 -7.05
CA TYR A 82 4.41 15.93 -7.20
C TYR A 82 5.77 15.27 -7.40
N GLU A 83 6.41 15.51 -8.54
CA GLU A 83 7.82 15.17 -8.71
C GLU A 83 8.64 16.25 -8.00
N GLY A 84 9.11 15.96 -6.80
CA GLY A 84 10.16 16.76 -6.18
C GLY A 84 11.46 16.53 -6.93
N GLU A 85 12.14 17.59 -7.37
CA GLU A 85 13.50 17.49 -7.88
C GLU A 85 14.40 16.84 -6.82
N MET A 86 14.94 15.66 -7.12
CA MET A 86 16.10 15.15 -6.40
C MET A 86 17.32 15.99 -6.79
N ILE A 87 17.52 17.11 -6.09
CA ILE A 87 18.80 17.81 -6.13
C ILE A 87 19.80 16.93 -5.38
N MET A 88 20.55 16.11 -6.11
CA MET A 88 21.83 15.57 -5.65
C MET A 88 22.71 16.79 -5.33
N LYS A 89 22.71 17.25 -4.07
CA LYS A 89 23.76 18.14 -3.60
C LYS A 89 25.04 17.34 -3.67
N GLN A 90 25.81 17.61 -4.73
CA GLN A 90 27.11 17.02 -4.97
C GLN A 90 27.95 17.13 -3.69
N SER A 91 28.55 15.99 -3.33
CA SER A 91 29.52 15.81 -2.26
C SER A 91 30.50 16.99 -2.20
N LEU A 92 30.42 17.79 -1.13
CA LEU A 92 31.50 18.68 -0.73
C LEU A 92 32.43 17.87 0.18
N PHE A 93 33.47 17.31 -0.43
CA PHE A 93 34.78 17.34 0.20
C PHE A 93 35.25 18.80 0.22
#